data_AF-A0A812X334-F1
#
_entry.id   AF-A0A812X334-F1
#
_cell.length_a   1.000
_cell.length_b   1.000
_cell.length_c   1.000
_cell.angle_alpha   90.00
_cell.angle_beta   90.00
_cell.angle_gamma   90.00
#
_symmetry.space_group_name_H-M   'P 1'
#
loop_
_entity.id
_entity.type
_entity.pdbx_description
1 polymer ?
#
loop_
_entity_poly.entity_id
_entity_poly.type
_entity_poly.pdbx_seq_one_letter_code
_entity_poly.pdbx_strand_id
1 'polypeptide(L)'
;MKPFKMAGAPSSLAEAGERPVYSMVNLNMIDMGSPIYGDVSAIFASKYIAKSTLVSPIDTGLYEMGCLDHESFAWAPPHNCSAITAFKQLGTLQYFKHLFLANKDFWNNLGVLSTAFPRLESPWGAHPVRGGSFLNYLEGALIGQLEYPAAIRFLIGAFPALFGTDLGTRLQSWARSRGWVLVWALGPNDKAIVEQTQGFDFELLTGRTDFKVNQRIIDPLVLAQTSASASLPLDRDVPDKFKQMWAEVAAVRSHKHLTNSTIARKWQETATLLPQLRVRPLMGGDCEAQLLNSECVGVTFKGSCVCYSSAEVTSSEGVVVV
;
A
#
# COMPACT_ATOMS: atom_id res chain seq x y z
N MET A 1 -15.47 -12.43 18.00
CA MET A 1 -14.37 -11.53 18.40
C MET A 1 -14.92 -10.52 19.39
N LYS A 2 -14.25 -10.27 20.52
CA LYS A 2 -14.72 -9.27 21.51
C LYS A 2 -14.53 -7.87 20.93
N PRO A 3 -15.50 -6.93 20.94
CA PRO A 3 -15.27 -5.56 20.48
C PRO A 3 -14.11 -4.87 21.22
N PHE A 4 -13.37 -4.00 20.52
CA PHE A 4 -12.37 -3.15 21.19
C PHE A 4 -13.05 -2.19 22.15
N LYS A 5 -12.35 -1.80 23.22
CA LYS A 5 -12.83 -0.76 24.15
C LYS A 5 -13.03 0.59 23.44
N MET A 6 -12.20 0.88 22.44
CA MET A 6 -12.29 2.04 21.56
C MET A 6 -12.31 1.52 20.12
N ALA A 7 -13.28 1.96 19.32
CA ALA A 7 -13.44 1.51 17.94
C ALA A 7 -12.15 1.72 17.14
N GLY A 8 -11.71 0.67 16.43
CA GLY A 8 -10.47 0.69 15.63
C GLY A 8 -9.16 0.81 16.42
N ALA A 9 -9.19 0.83 17.75
CA ALA A 9 -8.02 1.05 18.59
C ALA A 9 -7.81 -0.12 19.57
N PRO A 10 -7.12 -1.19 19.15
CA PRO A 10 -6.76 -2.27 20.06
C PRO A 10 -5.87 -1.73 21.19
N SER A 11 -6.14 -2.15 22.42
CA SER A 11 -5.38 -1.76 23.61
C SER A 11 -4.01 -2.46 23.71
N SER A 12 -3.80 -3.53 22.92
CA SER A 12 -2.55 -4.27 22.86
C SER A 12 -2.36 -4.97 21.52
N LEU A 13 -1.14 -5.42 21.22
CA LEU A 13 -0.85 -6.25 20.05
C LEU A 13 -1.54 -7.62 20.12
N ALA A 14 -1.73 -8.17 21.32
CA ALA A 14 -2.48 -9.41 21.51
C ALA A 14 -3.94 -9.24 21.08
N GLU A 15 -4.59 -8.16 21.53
CA GLU A 15 -5.97 -7.83 21.13
C GLU A 15 -6.07 -7.52 19.63
N ALA A 16 -5.06 -6.85 19.06
CA ALA A 16 -4.98 -6.63 17.61
C ALA A 16 -4.87 -7.96 16.85
N GLY A 17 -4.07 -8.91 17.37
CA GLY A 17 -3.87 -10.24 16.80
C GLY A 17 -5.10 -11.14 16.83
N GLU A 18 -6.14 -10.80 17.60
CA GLU A 18 -7.44 -11.49 17.53
C GLU A 18 -8.24 -11.15 16.26
N ARG A 19 -7.83 -10.14 15.50
CA ARG A 19 -8.54 -9.70 14.29
C ARG A 19 -7.99 -10.38 13.04
N PRO A 20 -8.86 -10.71 12.07
CA PRO A 20 -8.39 -11.09 10.76
C PRO A 20 -7.64 -9.91 10.14
N VAL A 21 -6.67 -10.25 9.30
CA VAL A 21 -5.95 -9.25 8.53
C VAL A 21 -6.81 -8.83 7.35
N TYR A 22 -7.27 -7.60 7.38
CA TYR A 22 -7.97 -6.95 6.27
C TYR A 22 -6.96 -6.43 5.26
N SER A 23 -7.17 -6.72 3.97
CA SER A 23 -6.28 -6.28 2.91
C SER A 23 -7.02 -5.85 1.67
N MET A 24 -6.34 -5.03 0.85
CA MET A 24 -6.90 -4.49 -0.39
C MET A 24 -6.09 -5.00 -1.58
N VAL A 25 -6.77 -5.48 -2.61
CA VAL A 25 -6.13 -5.77 -3.90
C VAL A 25 -5.98 -4.45 -4.66
N ASN A 26 -4.74 -3.98 -4.79
CA ASN A 26 -4.43 -2.68 -5.39
C ASN A 26 -4.50 -2.68 -6.93
N LEU A 27 -5.69 -2.89 -7.48
CA LEU A 27 -5.93 -2.90 -8.93
C LEU A 27 -5.86 -1.50 -9.56
N ASN A 28 -6.05 -0.46 -8.75
CA ASN A 28 -5.90 0.93 -9.19
C ASN A 28 -4.44 1.39 -9.27
N MET A 29 -3.49 0.53 -8.88
CA MET A 29 -2.06 0.82 -8.88
C MET A 29 -1.74 2.11 -8.11
N ILE A 30 -2.42 2.29 -6.98
CA ILE A 30 -2.19 3.42 -6.08
C ILE A 30 -0.80 3.27 -5.46
N ASP A 31 -0.04 4.34 -5.41
CA ASP A 31 1.32 4.32 -4.87
C ASP A 31 1.33 4.26 -3.34
N MET A 32 0.39 4.90 -2.68
CA MET A 32 0.14 4.68 -1.27
C MET A 32 -0.69 3.40 -1.05
N GLY A 33 -0.61 2.82 0.15
CA GLY A 33 -1.67 1.90 0.58
C GLY A 33 -2.93 2.67 0.97
N SER A 34 -3.75 2.13 1.87
CA SER A 34 -5.03 2.76 2.22
C SER A 34 -4.87 3.80 3.34
N PRO A 35 -5.09 5.09 3.07
CA PRO A 35 -5.01 6.11 4.13
C PRO A 35 -6.16 6.01 5.14
N ILE A 36 -7.23 5.29 4.78
CA ILE A 36 -8.39 5.01 5.63
C ILE A 36 -7.96 4.19 6.86
N TYR A 37 -6.97 3.31 6.67
CA TYR A 37 -6.53 2.35 7.69
C TYR A 37 -5.21 2.71 8.37
N GLY A 38 -4.67 3.91 8.07
CA GLY A 38 -3.50 4.46 8.75
C GLY A 38 -2.41 4.98 7.81
N ASP A 39 -1.32 5.44 8.41
CA ASP A 39 -0.22 6.11 7.70
C ASP A 39 0.88 5.13 7.23
N VAL A 40 0.76 3.86 7.61
CA VAL A 40 1.67 2.79 7.22
C VAL A 40 0.86 1.69 6.59
N SER A 41 1.31 1.20 5.44
CA SER A 41 0.73 0.03 4.78
C SER A 41 1.79 -1.03 4.57
N ALA A 42 1.49 -2.26 4.98
CA ALA A 42 2.34 -3.41 4.71
C ALA A 42 1.89 -4.06 3.39
N ILE A 43 2.84 -4.34 2.51
CA ILE A 43 2.57 -5.03 1.25
C ILE A 43 2.95 -6.50 1.43
N PHE A 44 1.99 -7.39 1.25
CA PHE A 44 2.22 -8.82 1.36
C PHE A 44 3.04 -9.36 0.20
N ALA A 45 3.91 -10.32 0.49
CA ALA A 45 4.64 -11.09 -0.52
C ALA A 45 3.69 -12.12 -1.15
N SER A 46 3.55 -12.03 -2.47
CA SER A 46 2.59 -12.84 -3.24
C SER A 46 2.75 -14.34 -2.98
N LYS A 47 3.97 -14.85 -2.79
CA LYS A 47 4.19 -16.28 -2.53
C LYS A 47 3.52 -16.79 -1.25
N TYR A 48 3.35 -15.93 -0.25
CA TYR A 48 2.71 -16.30 1.03
C TYR A 48 1.19 -16.15 1.00
N ILE A 49 0.66 -15.25 0.15
CA ILE A 49 -0.77 -14.93 0.15
C ILE A 49 -1.54 -15.52 -1.04
N ALA A 50 -0.86 -15.90 -2.14
CA ALA A 50 -1.52 -16.32 -3.39
C ALA A 50 -2.52 -17.47 -3.22
N LYS A 51 -2.23 -18.40 -2.29
CA LYS A 51 -3.06 -19.59 -2.02
C LYS A 51 -3.88 -19.48 -0.72
N SER A 52 -3.76 -18.39 0.02
CA SER A 52 -4.36 -18.20 1.35
C SER A 52 -5.23 -16.95 1.42
N THR A 53 -5.59 -16.38 0.27
CA THR A 53 -6.45 -15.19 0.17
C THR A 53 -7.75 -15.53 -0.54
N LEU A 54 -8.88 -15.27 0.13
CA LEU A 54 -10.17 -15.14 -0.50
C LEU A 54 -10.37 -13.69 -0.93
N VAL A 55 -10.91 -13.48 -2.12
CA VAL A 55 -11.16 -12.15 -2.66
C VAL A 55 -12.67 -11.91 -2.72
N SER A 56 -13.11 -10.81 -2.15
CA SER A 56 -14.48 -10.30 -2.25
C SER A 56 -14.55 -9.16 -3.26
N PRO A 57 -15.66 -9.02 -4.00
CA PRO A 57 -15.83 -7.94 -4.97
C PRO A 57 -15.81 -6.55 -4.32
N ILE A 58 -16.03 -6.44 -3.01
CA ILE A 58 -16.13 -5.19 -2.26
C ILE A 58 -15.62 -5.39 -0.83
N ASP A 59 -15.49 -4.29 -0.10
CA ASP A 59 -15.33 -4.27 1.35
C ASP A 59 -16.53 -4.95 2.04
N THR A 60 -16.30 -6.10 2.66
CA THR A 60 -17.35 -6.88 3.34
C THR A 60 -17.86 -6.20 4.60
N GLY A 61 -17.06 -5.35 5.26
CA GLY A 61 -17.53 -4.52 6.36
C GLY A 61 -18.50 -3.46 5.88
N LEU A 62 -18.20 -2.80 4.76
CA LEU A 62 -19.12 -1.86 4.12
C LEU A 62 -20.42 -2.55 3.69
N TYR A 63 -20.34 -3.77 3.14
CA TYR A 63 -21.53 -4.54 2.77
C TYR A 63 -22.40 -4.86 3.98
N GLU A 64 -21.81 -5.35 5.06
CA GLU A 64 -22.52 -5.67 6.30
C GLU A 64 -23.29 -4.43 6.79
N MET A 65 -22.58 -3.32 7.00
CA MET A 65 -23.17 -2.10 7.53
C MET A 65 -24.19 -1.47 6.57
N GLY A 66 -23.81 -1.27 5.31
CA GLY A 66 -24.63 -0.53 4.34
C GLY A 66 -25.80 -1.32 3.78
N CYS A 67 -25.63 -2.63 3.54
CA CYS A 67 -26.60 -3.45 2.84
C CYS A 67 -27.44 -4.35 3.74
N LEU A 68 -26.87 -4.88 4.82
CA LEU A 68 -27.60 -5.77 5.75
C LEU A 68 -28.17 -4.99 6.93
N ASP A 69 -27.37 -4.13 7.55
CA ASP A 69 -27.81 -3.32 8.69
C ASP A 69 -28.55 -2.05 8.25
N HIS A 70 -28.55 -1.75 6.95
CA HIS A 70 -29.18 -0.58 6.35
C HIS A 70 -28.66 0.75 6.93
N GLU A 71 -27.39 0.78 7.35
CA GLU A 71 -26.75 2.00 7.81
C GLU A 71 -26.47 2.95 6.64
N SER A 72 -26.91 4.20 6.78
CA SER A 72 -26.63 5.25 5.81
C SER A 72 -25.37 6.03 6.20
N PHE A 73 -24.37 6.03 5.33
CA PHE A 73 -23.18 6.85 5.50
C PHE A 73 -23.23 8.05 4.55
N ALA A 74 -23.21 9.27 5.10
CA ALA A 74 -23.24 10.49 4.29
C ALA A 74 -22.05 10.59 3.30
N TRP A 75 -20.92 9.96 3.61
CA TRP A 75 -19.72 9.94 2.78
C TRP A 75 -19.70 8.80 1.75
N ALA A 76 -20.52 7.75 1.92
CA ALA A 76 -20.48 6.61 1.03
C ALA A 76 -21.13 6.95 -0.31
N PRO A 77 -20.49 6.63 -1.44
CA PRO A 77 -21.12 6.73 -2.74
C PRO A 77 -22.41 5.89 -2.80
N PRO A 78 -23.40 6.29 -3.62
CA PRO A 78 -24.55 5.44 -3.90
C PRO A 78 -24.09 4.07 -4.41
N HIS A 79 -24.64 2.99 -3.83
CA HIS A 79 -24.26 1.62 -4.16
C HIS A 79 -25.49 0.72 -4.32
N ASN A 80 -25.34 -0.36 -5.09
CA ASN A 80 -26.38 -1.33 -5.41
C ASN A 80 -26.14 -2.63 -4.64
N CYS A 81 -26.80 -2.78 -3.48
CA CYS A 81 -26.69 -3.97 -2.66
C CYS A 81 -27.14 -5.26 -3.36
N SER A 82 -28.04 -5.18 -4.35
CA SER A 82 -28.49 -6.35 -5.12
C SER A 82 -27.45 -6.89 -6.09
N ALA A 83 -26.38 -6.14 -6.37
CA ALA A 83 -25.26 -6.63 -7.19
C ALA A 83 -24.50 -7.77 -6.50
N ILE A 84 -24.53 -7.81 -5.16
CA ILE A 84 -23.83 -8.81 -4.36
C ILE A 84 -24.83 -9.81 -3.80
N THR A 85 -24.56 -11.09 -4.03
CA THR A 85 -25.38 -12.19 -3.50
C THR A 85 -24.59 -12.97 -2.45
N ALA A 86 -24.45 -12.38 -1.26
CA ALA A 86 -23.93 -12.97 -0.01
C ALA A 86 -23.00 -14.19 -0.21
N PHE A 87 -21.70 -13.92 -0.37
CA PHE A 87 -20.60 -14.91 -0.50
C PHE A 87 -20.63 -15.85 -1.72
N LYS A 88 -21.65 -15.82 -2.58
CA LYS A 88 -21.66 -16.63 -3.83
C LYS A 88 -20.63 -16.16 -4.86
N GLN A 89 -20.13 -14.94 -4.69
CA GLN A 89 -19.20 -14.27 -5.61
C GLN A 89 -17.84 -14.09 -4.94
N LEU A 90 -17.31 -15.10 -4.25
CA LEU A 90 -15.93 -15.07 -3.81
C LEU A 90 -14.99 -15.54 -4.92
N GLY A 91 -13.74 -15.11 -4.83
CA GLY A 91 -12.65 -15.56 -5.70
C GLY A 91 -11.39 -15.84 -4.90
N THR A 92 -10.31 -16.10 -5.63
CA THR A 92 -8.95 -16.18 -5.08
C THR A 92 -8.06 -15.22 -5.85
N LEU A 93 -6.83 -14.95 -5.39
CA LEU A 93 -5.89 -14.10 -6.13
C LEU A 93 -5.54 -14.64 -7.53
N GLN A 94 -5.79 -15.92 -7.82
CA GLN A 94 -5.61 -16.51 -9.14
C GLN A 94 -6.90 -16.44 -9.99
N TYR A 95 -8.06 -16.47 -9.34
CA TYR A 95 -9.37 -16.56 -9.96
C TYR A 95 -10.31 -15.50 -9.36
N PHE A 96 -10.08 -14.21 -9.65
CA PHE A 96 -10.91 -13.10 -9.18
C PHE A 96 -11.49 -12.22 -10.31
N LYS A 97 -11.23 -12.55 -11.58
CA LYS A 97 -11.70 -11.73 -12.71
C LYS A 97 -13.22 -11.66 -12.80
N HIS A 98 -13.92 -12.73 -12.41
CA HIS A 98 -15.39 -12.74 -12.37
C HIS A 98 -15.98 -11.75 -11.37
N LEU A 99 -15.17 -11.25 -10.42
CA LEU A 99 -15.59 -10.26 -9.42
C LEU A 99 -15.71 -8.84 -9.98
N PHE A 100 -15.12 -8.57 -11.15
CA PHE A 100 -15.05 -7.23 -11.72
C PHE A 100 -16.42 -6.66 -12.09
N LEU A 101 -17.32 -7.50 -12.60
CA LEU A 101 -18.69 -7.09 -12.92
C LEU A 101 -19.49 -6.83 -11.64
N ALA A 102 -19.40 -7.71 -10.66
CA ALA A 102 -20.06 -7.52 -9.36
C ALA A 102 -19.60 -6.22 -8.66
N ASN A 103 -18.29 -5.93 -8.68
CA ASN A 103 -17.75 -4.67 -8.16
C ASN A 103 -18.30 -3.45 -8.93
N LYS A 104 -18.27 -3.48 -10.26
CA LYS A 104 -18.80 -2.41 -11.12
C LYS A 104 -20.29 -2.16 -10.85
N ASP A 105 -21.07 -3.24 -10.73
CA ASP A 105 -22.52 -3.14 -10.55
C ASP A 105 -22.85 -2.64 -9.14
N PHE A 106 -22.11 -3.08 -8.12
CA PHE A 106 -22.25 -2.57 -6.76
C PHE A 106 -21.98 -1.06 -6.69
N TRP A 107 -20.96 -0.58 -7.40
CA TRP A 107 -20.61 0.83 -7.44
C TRP A 107 -21.34 1.62 -8.55
N ASN A 108 -22.50 1.15 -9.03
CA ASN A 108 -23.36 1.84 -10.00
C ASN A 108 -22.61 2.29 -11.28
N ASN A 109 -21.86 1.37 -11.90
CA ASN A 109 -20.98 1.60 -13.05
C ASN A 109 -19.70 2.42 -12.79
N LEU A 110 -19.51 2.90 -11.57
CA LEU A 110 -18.19 3.24 -11.04
C LEU A 110 -17.54 1.92 -10.58
N GLY A 111 -16.22 1.85 -10.40
CA GLY A 111 -15.59 0.60 -9.95
C GLY A 111 -14.23 0.31 -10.57
N VAL A 112 -13.66 -0.85 -10.25
CA VAL A 112 -12.35 -1.31 -10.77
C VAL A 112 -12.31 -1.27 -12.29
N LEU A 113 -13.36 -1.75 -12.98
CA LEU A 113 -13.37 -1.76 -14.45
C LEU A 113 -13.23 -0.35 -15.05
N SER A 114 -13.90 0.64 -14.47
CA SER A 114 -13.88 2.02 -14.96
C SER A 114 -12.58 2.76 -14.70
N THR A 115 -11.75 2.25 -13.76
CA THR A 115 -10.58 2.97 -13.25
C THR A 115 -9.27 2.23 -13.54
N ALA A 116 -9.22 0.91 -13.36
CA ALA A 116 -8.01 0.12 -13.54
C ALA A 116 -7.66 -0.13 -15.01
N PHE A 117 -8.63 -0.45 -15.88
CA PHE A 117 -8.35 -0.79 -17.29
C PHE A 117 -7.69 0.36 -18.07
N PRO A 118 -8.22 1.59 -18.06
CA PRO A 118 -7.56 2.71 -18.73
C PRO A 118 -6.13 2.95 -18.24
N ARG A 119 -5.85 2.62 -16.97
CA ARG A 119 -4.52 2.77 -16.36
C ARG A 119 -3.58 1.65 -16.75
N LEU A 120 -4.07 0.44 -16.99
CA LEU A 120 -3.27 -0.68 -17.50
C LEU A 120 -2.84 -0.43 -18.95
N GLU A 121 -3.66 0.26 -19.75
CA GLU A 121 -3.38 0.54 -21.17
C GLU A 121 -2.51 1.78 -21.40
N SER A 122 -2.35 2.62 -20.39
CA SER A 122 -1.67 3.91 -20.54
C SER A 122 -0.26 3.90 -19.94
N PRO A 123 0.66 4.76 -20.45
CA PRO A 123 1.96 4.93 -19.85
C PRO A 123 1.88 5.20 -18.36
N TRP A 124 2.83 4.64 -17.62
CA TRP A 124 2.86 4.72 -16.17
C TRP A 124 2.82 6.16 -15.66
N GLY A 125 1.80 6.47 -14.86
CA GLY A 125 1.64 7.80 -14.23
C GLY A 125 0.95 8.84 -15.11
N ALA A 126 0.46 8.45 -16.30
CA ALA A 126 -0.28 9.34 -17.19
C ALA A 126 -1.63 9.79 -16.60
N HIS A 127 -2.29 8.91 -15.84
CA HIS A 127 -3.61 9.19 -15.29
C HIS A 127 -3.54 9.46 -13.78
N PRO A 128 -4.18 10.53 -13.29
CA PRO A 128 -4.43 10.68 -11.86
C PRO A 128 -5.37 9.57 -11.36
N VAL A 129 -5.46 9.45 -10.05
CA VAL A 129 -6.45 8.60 -9.37
C VAL A 129 -7.42 9.50 -8.62
N ARG A 130 -8.72 9.21 -8.71
CA ARG A 130 -9.75 9.86 -7.89
C ARG A 130 -9.69 9.32 -6.47
N GLY A 131 -9.90 10.16 -5.46
CA GLY A 131 -9.94 9.70 -4.06
C GLY A 131 -10.94 8.56 -3.80
N GLY A 132 -12.07 8.53 -4.51
CA GLY A 132 -13.04 7.42 -4.43
C GLY A 132 -12.50 6.05 -4.90
N SER A 133 -11.38 6.01 -5.62
CA SER A 133 -10.71 4.75 -5.98
C SER A 133 -10.14 3.99 -4.77
N PHE A 134 -10.04 4.62 -3.60
CA PHE A 134 -9.73 3.94 -2.35
C PHE A 134 -10.91 3.14 -1.77
N LEU A 135 -12.15 3.41 -2.21
CA LEU A 135 -13.34 2.65 -1.82
C LEU A 135 -13.66 1.52 -2.79
N ASN A 136 -13.36 1.71 -4.07
CA ASN A 136 -13.75 0.80 -5.14
C ASN A 136 -12.75 -0.36 -5.34
N TYR A 137 -12.22 -0.92 -4.26
CA TYR A 137 -11.23 -1.99 -4.28
C TYR A 137 -11.89 -3.37 -4.20
N LEU A 138 -11.11 -4.42 -4.49
CA LEU A 138 -11.48 -5.78 -4.10
C LEU A 138 -10.82 -6.09 -2.76
N GLU A 139 -11.61 -6.55 -1.80
CA GLU A 139 -11.09 -6.93 -0.49
C GLU A 139 -10.42 -8.31 -0.56
N GLY A 140 -9.23 -8.42 0.03
CA GLY A 140 -8.55 -9.69 0.25
C GLY A 140 -8.64 -10.10 1.72
N ALA A 141 -9.35 -11.18 1.99
CA ALA A 141 -9.39 -11.81 3.31
C ALA A 141 -8.32 -12.90 3.39
N LEU A 142 -7.34 -12.73 4.27
CA LEU A 142 -6.29 -13.71 4.50
C LEU A 142 -6.80 -14.79 5.46
N ILE A 143 -7.06 -15.98 4.92
CA ILE A 143 -7.63 -17.12 5.64
C ILE A 143 -6.57 -18.11 6.17
N GLY A 144 -5.32 -17.96 5.74
CA GLY A 144 -4.20 -18.77 6.19
C GLY A 144 -3.38 -18.10 7.29
N GLN A 145 -2.59 -18.91 8.01
CA GLN A 145 -1.56 -18.38 8.91
C GLN A 145 -0.46 -17.71 8.08
N LEU A 146 -0.15 -16.46 8.41
CA LEU A 146 0.91 -15.69 7.77
C LEU A 146 2.22 -15.87 8.53
N GLU A 147 3.29 -16.20 7.80
CA GLU A 147 4.63 -16.35 8.37
C GLU A 147 5.30 -14.99 8.52
N TYR A 148 5.09 -14.31 9.64
CA TYR A 148 5.79 -13.05 9.91
C TYR A 148 7.24 -13.31 10.36
N PRO A 149 8.23 -12.49 9.92
CA PRO A 149 8.08 -11.29 9.08
C PRO A 149 8.05 -11.56 7.56
N ALA A 150 8.28 -12.80 7.12
CA ALA A 150 8.51 -13.14 5.72
C ALA A 150 7.28 -12.88 4.81
N ALA A 151 6.07 -12.96 5.35
CA ALA A 151 4.83 -12.66 4.65
C ALA A 151 4.73 -11.19 4.20
N ILE A 152 5.50 -10.28 4.79
CA ILE A 152 5.58 -8.89 4.37
C ILE A 152 6.74 -8.72 3.39
N ARG A 153 6.41 -8.17 2.21
CA ARG A 153 7.37 -7.84 1.17
C ARG A 153 8.08 -6.52 1.46
N PHE A 154 7.34 -5.46 1.73
CA PHE A 154 7.88 -4.13 2.03
C PHE A 154 6.82 -3.27 2.75
N LEU A 155 7.25 -2.15 3.31
CA LEU A 155 6.38 -1.17 3.94
C LEU A 155 6.25 0.08 3.07
N ILE A 156 5.08 0.70 3.11
CA ILE A 156 4.81 2.02 2.55
C ILE A 156 4.52 2.98 3.71
N GLY A 157 5.30 4.05 3.82
CA GLY A 157 5.03 5.15 4.74
C GLY A 157 4.40 6.34 4.01
N ALA A 158 3.36 6.92 4.60
CA ALA A 158 2.77 8.17 4.12
C ALA A 158 3.74 9.33 4.36
N PHE A 159 4.27 9.90 3.27
CA PHE A 159 5.19 11.04 3.32
C PHE A 159 4.61 12.24 4.09
N PRO A 160 3.33 12.64 3.88
CA PRO A 160 2.74 13.78 4.59
C PRO A 160 2.71 13.63 6.10
N ALA A 161 2.48 12.42 6.61
CA ALA A 161 2.36 12.18 8.04
C ALA A 161 3.70 11.85 8.71
N LEU A 162 4.57 11.08 8.05
CA LEU A 162 5.68 10.39 8.72
C LEU A 162 7.07 10.91 8.36
N PHE A 163 7.30 11.38 7.13
CA PHE A 163 8.65 11.73 6.69
C PHE A 163 9.19 12.95 7.44
N GLY A 164 10.40 12.87 7.98
CA GLY A 164 10.98 13.95 8.80
C GLY A 164 10.41 14.03 10.22
N THR A 165 9.78 12.96 10.74
CA THR A 165 9.23 12.89 12.11
C THR A 165 9.86 11.76 12.93
N ASP A 166 9.71 11.81 14.26
CA ASP A 166 10.13 10.72 15.15
C ASP A 166 9.42 9.40 14.85
N LEU A 167 8.12 9.44 14.50
CA LEU A 167 7.38 8.25 14.08
C LEU A 167 7.93 7.68 12.77
N GLY A 168 8.33 8.53 11.83
CA GLY A 168 9.05 8.12 10.62
C GLY A 168 10.37 7.42 10.93
N THR A 169 11.17 7.94 11.87
CA THR A 169 12.41 7.30 12.32
C THR A 169 12.16 5.94 12.99
N ARG A 170 11.05 5.81 13.75
CA ARG A 170 10.62 4.52 14.30
C ARG A 170 10.23 3.54 13.18
N LEU A 171 9.52 3.99 12.14
CA LEU A 171 9.18 3.18 10.98
C LEU A 171 10.44 2.71 10.22
N GLN A 172 11.41 3.58 9.98
CA GLN A 172 12.71 3.20 9.39
C GLN A 172 13.42 2.14 10.23
N SER A 173 13.42 2.28 11.55
CA SER A 173 14.07 1.33 12.46
C SER A 173 13.32 -0.01 12.49
N TRP A 174 12.00 0.01 12.44
CA TRP A 174 11.18 -1.19 12.35
C TRP A 174 11.42 -1.93 11.03
N ALA A 175 11.41 -1.22 9.90
CA ALA A 175 11.70 -1.82 8.59
C ALA A 175 13.10 -2.46 8.55
N ARG A 176 14.14 -1.75 9.02
CA ARG A 176 15.51 -2.28 9.11
C ARG A 176 15.61 -3.54 9.97
N SER A 177 14.98 -3.56 11.15
CA SER A 177 15.03 -4.73 12.04
C SER A 177 14.35 -5.98 11.48
N ARG A 178 13.56 -5.84 10.41
CA ARG A 178 12.88 -6.93 9.72
C ARG A 178 13.44 -7.23 8.33
N GLY A 179 14.47 -6.49 7.89
CA GLY A 179 15.01 -6.60 6.54
C GLY A 179 14.03 -6.18 5.44
N TRP A 180 13.00 -5.40 5.78
CA TRP A 180 12.02 -4.90 4.82
C TRP A 180 12.51 -3.61 4.18
N VAL A 181 12.33 -3.47 2.87
CA VAL A 181 12.42 -2.19 2.18
C VAL A 181 11.28 -1.29 2.68
N LEU A 182 11.59 -0.01 2.84
CA LEU A 182 10.62 1.04 3.11
C LEU A 182 10.53 1.94 1.88
N VAL A 183 9.32 2.23 1.44
CA VAL A 183 9.05 3.22 0.40
C VAL A 183 8.15 4.33 0.95
N TRP A 184 8.38 5.54 0.48
CA TRP A 184 7.56 6.70 0.80
C TRP A 184 6.61 6.99 -0.34
N ALA A 185 5.39 7.45 -0.03
CA ALA A 185 4.41 7.87 -1.02
C ALA A 185 3.68 9.14 -0.56
N LEU A 186 3.35 10.03 -1.49
CA LEU A 186 2.61 11.25 -1.20
C LEU A 186 1.11 10.98 -0.98
N GLY A 187 0.51 10.10 -1.79
CA GLY A 187 -0.92 9.80 -1.74
C GLY A 187 -1.80 11.04 -1.98
N PRO A 188 -2.98 11.15 -1.34
CA PRO A 188 -3.87 12.30 -1.46
C PRO A 188 -3.33 13.56 -0.77
N ASN A 189 -2.26 13.46 0.02
CA ASN A 189 -1.62 14.58 0.71
C ASN A 189 -2.55 15.38 1.62
N ASP A 190 -3.29 14.67 2.47
CA ASP A 190 -4.33 15.16 3.36
C ASP A 190 -3.88 15.37 4.81
N LYS A 191 -2.72 14.81 5.18
CA LYS A 191 -2.22 14.80 6.57
C LYS A 191 -0.94 15.62 6.76
N ALA A 192 -0.86 16.82 6.20
CA ALA A 192 0.31 17.67 6.46
C ALA A 192 0.42 18.04 7.95
N ILE A 193 -0.71 18.25 8.63
CA ILE A 193 -0.77 18.54 10.06
C ILE A 193 -0.92 17.23 10.81
N VAL A 194 0.07 16.90 11.65
CA VAL A 194 0.22 15.59 12.32
C VAL A 194 -0.80 15.38 13.47
N GLU A 195 -1.55 16.41 13.84
CA GLU A 195 -2.16 16.49 15.18
C GLU A 195 -3.30 15.50 15.44
N GLN A 196 -3.92 14.87 14.43
CA GLN A 196 -4.91 13.81 14.66
C GLN A 196 -4.86 12.73 13.58
N THR A 197 -4.27 11.58 13.91
CA THR A 197 -4.39 10.35 13.12
C THR A 197 -5.81 9.76 13.13
N GLN A 198 -6.73 10.34 13.91
CA GLN A 198 -8.08 9.82 14.15
C GLN A 198 -9.16 10.36 13.19
N GLY A 199 -8.84 11.31 12.32
CA GLY A 199 -9.78 11.85 11.34
C GLY A 199 -9.25 11.67 9.93
N PHE A 200 -9.43 10.49 9.34
CA PHE A 200 -9.27 10.40 7.89
C PHE A 200 -10.36 11.26 7.25
N ASP A 201 -9.97 12.13 6.31
CA ASP A 201 -10.91 12.99 5.62
C ASP A 201 -11.70 12.18 4.60
N PHE A 202 -12.86 11.69 5.02
CA PHE A 202 -13.77 10.93 4.17
C PHE A 202 -14.29 11.74 2.97
N GLU A 203 -14.19 13.09 2.98
CA GLU A 203 -14.52 13.89 1.79
C GLU A 203 -13.63 13.54 0.60
N LEU A 204 -12.37 13.13 0.84
CA LEU A 204 -11.47 12.65 -0.21
C LEU A 204 -12.06 11.45 -0.96
N LEU A 205 -12.78 10.58 -0.25
CA LEU A 205 -13.37 9.38 -0.84
C LEU A 205 -14.62 9.66 -1.67
N THR A 206 -15.22 10.85 -1.53
CA THR A 206 -16.36 11.26 -2.37
C THR A 206 -15.98 11.49 -3.84
N GLY A 207 -14.68 11.38 -4.19
CA GLY A 207 -14.22 11.24 -5.57
C GLY A 207 -14.06 12.55 -6.34
N ARG A 208 -14.09 13.69 -5.65
CA ARG A 208 -13.88 15.01 -6.27
C ARG A 208 -12.40 15.38 -6.44
N THR A 209 -11.51 14.79 -5.64
CA THR A 209 -10.08 15.11 -5.65
C THR A 209 -9.31 14.08 -6.46
N ASP A 210 -8.65 14.55 -7.50
CA ASP A 210 -7.66 13.80 -8.27
C ASP A 210 -6.28 13.98 -7.64
N PHE A 211 -5.53 12.89 -7.50
CA PHE A 211 -4.15 12.93 -7.03
C PHE A 211 -3.22 12.16 -7.97
N LYS A 212 -1.99 12.67 -8.07
CA LYS A 212 -0.93 12.00 -8.82
C LYS A 212 -0.43 10.83 -7.99
N VAL A 213 -0.59 9.64 -8.54
CA VAL A 213 0.04 8.44 -8.01
C VAL A 213 1.36 8.21 -8.72
N ASN A 214 1.94 7.03 -8.50
CA ASN A 214 3.03 6.50 -9.30
C ASN A 214 4.39 7.15 -9.01
N GLN A 215 4.57 7.67 -7.79
CA GLN A 215 5.74 8.47 -7.44
C GLN A 215 6.58 7.91 -6.29
N ARG A 216 6.43 6.63 -5.91
CA ARG A 216 7.12 6.07 -4.72
C ARG A 216 8.62 6.36 -4.73
N ILE A 217 9.18 6.68 -3.57
CA ILE A 217 10.61 6.89 -3.35
C ILE A 217 11.08 5.83 -2.35
N ILE A 218 12.05 4.99 -2.74
CA ILE A 218 12.68 4.05 -1.80
C ILE A 218 13.47 4.82 -0.76
N ASP A 219 13.36 4.43 0.50
CA ASP A 219 14.23 4.92 1.58
C ASP A 219 15.64 4.31 1.44
N PRO A 220 16.68 5.08 1.11
CA PRO A 220 18.02 4.54 0.85
C PRO A 220 18.73 4.10 2.14
N LEU A 221 18.34 4.67 3.29
CA LEU A 221 18.93 4.30 4.58
C LEU A 221 18.42 2.94 5.05
N VAL A 222 17.15 2.64 4.76
CA VAL A 222 16.56 1.31 4.98
C VAL A 222 17.06 0.33 3.92
N LEU A 223 17.05 0.72 2.63
CA LEU A 223 17.47 -0.14 1.52
C LEU A 223 18.87 -0.72 1.74
N ALA A 224 19.83 0.10 2.19
CA ALA A 224 21.20 -0.33 2.44
C ALA A 224 21.32 -1.46 3.48
N GLN A 225 20.27 -1.72 4.26
CA GLN A 225 20.20 -2.78 5.27
C GLN A 225 19.36 -3.98 4.81
N THR A 226 18.99 -4.04 3.53
CA THR A 226 18.26 -5.17 2.95
C THR A 226 19.05 -5.78 1.81
N SER A 227 18.72 -7.04 1.48
CA SER A 227 19.32 -7.68 0.31
C SER A 227 18.86 -7.10 -1.03
N ALA A 228 17.81 -6.25 -1.02
CA ALA A 228 17.36 -5.57 -2.23
C ALA A 228 18.33 -4.46 -2.69
N SER A 229 19.23 -3.99 -1.82
CA SER A 229 20.28 -3.03 -2.19
C SER A 229 21.15 -3.50 -3.36
N ALA A 230 21.38 -4.80 -3.50
CA ALA A 230 22.15 -5.36 -4.61
C ALA A 230 21.50 -5.11 -5.98
N SER A 231 20.17 -5.01 -6.04
CA SER A 231 19.41 -4.75 -7.28
C SER A 231 19.30 -3.26 -7.63
N LEU A 232 19.63 -2.38 -6.69
CA LEU A 232 19.57 -0.93 -6.86
C LEU A 232 20.83 -0.29 -6.25
N PRO A 233 21.99 -0.40 -6.92
CA PRO A 233 23.20 0.27 -6.46
C PRO A 233 22.98 1.78 -6.48
N LEU A 234 23.31 2.44 -5.37
CA LEU A 234 23.17 3.88 -5.19
C LEU A 234 24.53 4.56 -5.22
N ASP A 235 24.56 5.77 -5.77
CA ASP A 235 25.74 6.63 -5.67
C ASP A 235 26.02 6.98 -4.20
N ARG A 236 27.30 7.21 -3.88
CA ARG A 236 27.75 7.41 -2.48
C ARG A 236 27.10 8.60 -1.78
N ASP A 237 26.68 9.62 -2.54
CA ASP A 237 26.07 10.86 -2.04
C ASP A 237 24.55 10.76 -1.83
N VAL A 238 23.90 9.71 -2.34
CA VAL A 238 22.43 9.53 -2.23
C VAL A 238 21.95 9.46 -0.79
N PRO A 239 22.56 8.67 0.13
CA PRO A 239 22.15 8.65 1.53
C PRO A 239 22.25 10.02 2.21
N ASP A 240 23.26 10.82 1.87
CA ASP A 240 23.48 12.11 2.51
C ASP A 240 22.50 13.18 1.98
N LYS A 241 22.25 13.19 0.67
CA LYS A 241 21.16 13.99 0.08
C LYS A 241 19.80 13.63 0.66
N PHE A 242 19.54 12.35 0.91
CA PHE A 242 18.30 11.91 1.55
C PHE A 242 18.19 12.39 3.01
N LYS A 243 19.27 12.30 3.80
CA LYS A 243 19.31 12.86 5.18
C LYS A 243 19.10 14.37 5.17
N GLN A 244 19.67 15.09 4.20
CA GLN A 244 19.43 16.52 4.03
C GLN A 244 17.93 16.78 3.82
N MET A 245 17.28 16.09 2.88
CA MET A 245 15.84 16.25 2.66
C MET A 245 15.01 15.88 3.89
N TRP A 246 15.40 14.83 4.63
CA TRP A 246 14.76 14.47 5.89
C TRP A 246 14.82 15.62 6.90
N ALA A 247 15.99 16.22 7.08
CA ALA A 247 16.20 17.35 7.99
C ALA A 247 15.44 18.60 7.54
N GLU A 248 15.40 18.89 6.24
CA GLU A 248 14.63 20.02 5.70
C GLU A 248 13.13 19.86 5.93
N VAL A 249 12.58 18.66 5.71
CA VAL A 249 11.16 18.38 5.99
C VAL A 249 10.89 18.46 7.49
N ALA A 250 11.78 17.93 8.33
CA ALA A 250 11.66 18.04 9.78
C ALA A 250 11.64 19.52 10.25
N ALA A 251 12.52 20.36 9.70
CA ALA A 251 12.54 21.79 10.00
C ALA A 251 11.26 22.50 9.52
N VAL A 252 10.73 22.15 8.34
CA VAL A 252 9.47 22.71 7.85
C VAL A 252 8.30 22.33 8.76
N ARG A 253 8.30 21.14 9.37
CA ARG A 253 7.24 20.70 10.29
C ARG A 253 7.20 21.46 11.61
N SER A 254 8.28 22.08 12.05
CA SER A 254 8.27 22.92 13.26
C SER A 254 7.62 24.29 13.05
N HIS A 255 7.22 24.63 11.81
CA HIS A 255 6.57 25.91 11.50
C HIS A 255 5.05 25.84 11.75
N LYS A 256 4.48 26.91 12.29
CA LYS A 256 3.04 27.03 12.61
C LYS A 256 2.11 26.99 11.39
N HIS A 257 2.62 27.22 10.18
CA HIS A 257 1.82 27.35 8.96
C HIS A 257 2.15 26.26 7.94
N LEU A 258 2.23 25.01 8.39
CA LEU A 258 2.41 23.88 7.51
C LEU A 258 1.13 23.60 6.70
N THR A 259 1.26 23.56 5.38
CA THR A 259 0.15 23.31 4.45
C THR A 259 0.40 22.05 3.62
N ASN A 260 -0.67 21.46 3.08
CA ASN A 260 -0.57 20.36 2.10
C ASN A 260 0.29 20.78 0.89
N SER A 261 0.17 22.02 0.40
CA SER A 261 1.01 22.52 -0.71
C SER A 261 2.51 22.56 -0.36
N THR A 262 2.84 22.88 0.89
CA THR A 262 4.23 22.89 1.37
C THR A 262 4.83 21.48 1.36
N ILE A 263 4.08 20.49 1.85
CA ILE A 263 4.51 19.08 1.82
C ILE A 263 4.62 18.55 0.39
N ALA A 264 3.64 18.84 -0.48
CA ALA A 264 3.69 18.44 -1.88
C ALA A 264 4.92 19.01 -2.61
N ARG A 265 5.28 20.26 -2.32
CA ARG A 265 6.51 20.87 -2.84
C ARG A 265 7.75 20.14 -2.34
N LYS A 266 7.85 19.84 -1.04
CA LYS A 266 8.98 19.07 -0.49
C LYS A 266 9.10 17.66 -1.06
N TRP A 267 7.97 17.02 -1.36
CA TRP A 267 7.94 15.75 -2.08
C TRP A 267 8.52 15.88 -3.50
N GLN A 268 8.11 16.90 -4.27
CA GLN A 268 8.65 17.14 -5.61
C GLN A 268 10.15 17.46 -5.58
N GLU A 269 10.60 18.30 -4.64
CA GLU A 269 12.02 18.60 -4.43
C GLU A 269 12.81 17.31 -4.14
N THR A 270 12.30 16.44 -3.27
CA THR A 270 12.92 15.14 -2.97
C THR A 270 12.99 14.25 -4.21
N ALA A 271 11.90 14.14 -4.98
CA ALA A 271 11.84 13.33 -6.20
C ALA A 271 12.79 13.83 -7.30
N THR A 272 12.99 15.15 -7.40
CA THR A 272 13.92 15.78 -8.34
C THR A 272 15.37 15.62 -7.90
N LEU A 273 15.65 15.73 -6.60
CA LEU A 273 16.99 15.56 -6.06
C LEU A 273 17.47 14.09 -6.12
N LEU A 274 16.54 13.15 -5.96
CA LEU A 274 16.82 11.71 -5.84
C LEU A 274 16.06 10.86 -6.89
N PRO A 275 16.22 11.14 -8.20
CA PRO A 275 15.45 10.47 -9.24
C PRO A 275 15.73 8.96 -9.32
N GLN A 276 16.90 8.49 -8.88
CA GLN A 276 17.28 7.07 -8.87
C GLN A 276 16.51 6.23 -7.85
N LEU A 277 15.91 6.87 -6.84
CA LEU A 277 15.13 6.18 -5.81
C LEU A 277 13.66 5.98 -6.20
N ARG A 278 13.25 6.57 -7.33
CA ARG A 278 11.86 6.51 -7.78
C ARG A 278 11.53 5.13 -8.34
N VAL A 279 10.47 4.53 -7.81
CA VAL A 279 9.96 3.24 -8.26
C VAL A 279 8.47 3.25 -8.48
N ARG A 280 8.02 2.33 -9.33
CA ARG A 280 6.62 2.01 -9.55
C ARG A 280 6.26 0.64 -9.00
N PRO A 281 5.01 0.42 -8.53
CA PRO A 281 4.43 -0.91 -8.39
C PRO A 281 4.67 -1.76 -9.64
N LEU A 282 4.78 -3.07 -9.40
CA LEU A 282 4.85 -4.08 -10.44
C LEU A 282 3.52 -4.17 -11.20
N MET A 283 3.62 -4.31 -12.51
CA MET A 283 2.55 -4.63 -13.44
C MET A 283 2.75 -6.07 -13.95
N GLY A 284 1.74 -6.62 -14.63
CA GLY A 284 1.90 -7.90 -15.32
C GLY A 284 3.05 -7.84 -16.34
N GLY A 285 3.91 -8.86 -16.38
CA GLY A 285 5.09 -8.89 -17.22
C GLY A 285 6.35 -8.26 -16.60
N ASP A 286 6.22 -7.47 -15.53
CA ASP A 286 7.40 -6.90 -14.88
C ASP A 286 8.17 -7.96 -14.08
N CYS A 287 9.49 -7.94 -14.23
CA CYS A 287 10.41 -8.70 -13.40
C CYS A 287 10.11 -10.21 -13.38
N GLU A 288 9.49 -10.77 -14.43
CA GLU A 288 9.04 -12.16 -14.45
C GLU A 288 10.17 -13.14 -14.12
N ALA A 289 11.36 -12.93 -14.72
CA ALA A 289 12.53 -13.77 -14.46
C ALA A 289 12.98 -13.72 -12.98
N GLN A 290 12.94 -12.54 -12.37
CA GLN A 290 13.33 -12.34 -10.97
C GLN A 290 12.27 -12.90 -10.01
N LEU A 291 10.98 -12.72 -10.34
CA LEU A 291 9.85 -13.15 -9.51
C LEU A 291 9.74 -14.67 -9.36
N LEU A 292 10.45 -15.45 -10.19
CA LEU A 292 10.58 -16.90 -10.01
C LEU A 292 11.29 -17.27 -8.70
N ASN A 293 12.28 -16.48 -8.30
CA ASN A 293 13.19 -16.82 -7.19
C ASN A 293 13.30 -15.74 -6.11
N SER A 294 12.68 -14.58 -6.32
CA SER A 294 12.78 -13.42 -5.44
C SER A 294 11.49 -12.63 -5.37
N GLU A 295 11.39 -11.77 -4.38
CA GLU A 295 10.30 -10.80 -4.26
C GLU A 295 10.79 -9.44 -4.75
N CYS A 296 9.99 -8.75 -5.55
CA CYS A 296 10.33 -7.44 -6.09
C CYS A 296 9.47 -6.32 -5.50
N VAL A 297 10.10 -5.22 -5.11
CA VAL A 297 9.46 -4.03 -4.54
C VAL A 297 8.78 -3.21 -5.65
N GLY A 298 9.42 -3.13 -6.81
CA GLY A 298 8.95 -2.35 -7.94
C GLY A 298 9.94 -2.27 -9.09
N VAL A 299 9.63 -1.41 -10.06
CA VAL A 299 10.49 -1.11 -11.22
C VAL A 299 10.95 0.34 -11.14
N THR A 300 12.22 0.62 -11.42
CA THR A 300 12.73 1.99 -11.53
C THR A 300 12.17 2.68 -12.77
N PHE A 301 12.29 4.00 -12.85
CA PHE A 301 11.92 4.75 -14.07
C PHE A 301 12.79 4.40 -15.29
N LYS A 302 13.92 3.73 -15.09
CA LYS A 302 14.78 3.20 -16.16
C LYS A 302 14.39 1.79 -16.60
N GLY A 303 13.37 1.18 -15.99
CA GLY A 303 12.92 -0.18 -16.30
C GLY A 303 13.64 -1.28 -15.52
N SER A 304 14.51 -0.95 -14.55
CA SER A 304 15.22 -1.96 -13.75
C SER A 304 14.37 -2.46 -12.59
N CYS A 305 14.41 -3.76 -12.34
CA CYS A 305 13.71 -4.38 -11.22
C CYS A 305 14.45 -4.18 -9.90
N VAL A 306 13.74 -3.77 -8.86
CA VAL A 306 14.26 -3.70 -7.49
C VAL A 306 13.75 -4.91 -6.72
N CYS A 307 14.59 -5.90 -6.49
CA CYS A 307 14.23 -7.19 -5.90
C CYS A 307 15.20 -7.58 -4.79
N TYR A 308 14.69 -8.28 -3.79
CA TYR A 308 15.55 -8.93 -2.79
C TYR A 308 16.43 -9.98 -3.47
N SER A 309 17.61 -10.24 -2.91
CA SER A 309 18.38 -11.42 -3.32
C SER A 309 17.52 -12.67 -3.11
N SER A 310 17.58 -13.63 -4.04
CA SER A 310 17.08 -14.97 -3.75
C SER A 310 17.79 -15.46 -2.50
N ALA A 311 17.05 -15.94 -1.51
CA ALA A 311 17.66 -16.83 -0.54
C ALA A 311 18.14 -18.02 -1.38
N GLU A 312 19.45 -18.20 -1.52
CA GLU A 312 19.95 -19.44 -2.07
C GLU A 312 19.26 -20.54 -1.27
N VAL A 313 18.46 -21.35 -1.96
CA VAL A 313 17.99 -22.59 -1.37
C VAL A 313 19.26 -23.40 -1.23
N THR A 314 19.97 -23.24 -0.10
CA THR A 314 20.97 -24.20 0.33
C THR A 314 20.19 -25.49 0.39
N SER A 315 20.31 -26.30 -0.67
CA SER A 315 19.70 -27.60 -0.74
C SER A 315 20.15 -28.31 0.52
N SER A 316 19.25 -28.48 1.48
CA SER A 316 19.52 -29.31 2.63
C SER A 316 19.90 -30.67 2.05
N GLU A 317 21.20 -30.98 2.07
CA GLU A 317 21.74 -32.25 1.65
C GLU A 317 20.91 -33.36 2.29
N GLY A 318 20.66 -34.39 1.49
CA GLY A 318 19.61 -35.37 1.69
C GLY A 318 19.43 -35.80 3.14
N VAL A 319 18.21 -35.61 3.65
CA VAL A 319 17.67 -36.52 4.65
C VAL A 319 17.58 -37.88 3.96
N VAL A 320 18.67 -38.66 4.06
CA VAL A 320 18.65 -40.09 3.78
C VAL A 320 17.72 -40.69 4.82
N VAL A 321 16.49 -40.97 4.42
CA VAL A 321 15.61 -41.85 5.18
C VAL A 321 16.22 -43.23 5.07
N VAL A 322 16.86 -43.68 6.15
CA VAL A 322 17.29 -45.08 6.34
C VAL A 322 16.11 -45.88 6.87
#